data_AF-A0A6G3MMJ5-F1
#
_entry.id   AF-A0A6G3MMJ5-F1
#
_cell.length_a   1.000
_cell.length_b   1.000
_cell.length_c   1.000
_cell.angle_alpha   90.00
_cell.angle_beta   90.00
_cell.angle_gamma   90.00
#
_symmetry.space_group_name_H-M   'P 1'
#
loop_
_entity.id
_entity.type
_entity.pdbx_description
1 polymer ?
#
loop_
_entity_poly.entity_id
_entity_poly.type
_entity_poly.pdbx_seq_one_letter_code
_entity_poly.pdbx_strand_id
1 'polypeptide(L)'
;MKKSDSGKKNRLDSSSKYQQENLAVIEVSYSMALRITKAKRHHTIAEDLLLSATKDIVRVMLGPEYVNKLNTISLCNNTACRRINGMSADIIDHVIQEIKFATLGIFSIQ
;
A
#
# COMPACT_ATOMS: atom_id res chain seq x y z
N MET A 1 -45.54 -16.38 -37.13
CA MET A 1 -44.24 -17.07 -37.09
C MET A 1 -43.14 -16.02 -37.12
N LYS A 2 -42.22 -16.04 -36.12
CA LYS A 2 -40.90 -15.37 -36.01
C LYS A 2 -40.89 -13.83 -35.82
N LYS A 3 -40.55 -13.36 -34.61
CA LYS A 3 -39.22 -12.99 -34.03
C LYS A 3 -38.80 -11.56 -34.46
N SER A 4 -39.01 -10.58 -33.58
CA SER A 4 -38.07 -10.05 -32.57
C SER A 4 -36.92 -9.26 -33.18
N ASP A 5 -36.81 -7.96 -32.91
CA ASP A 5 -35.60 -7.42 -32.29
C ASP A 5 -35.74 -5.98 -31.80
N SER A 6 -34.79 -5.62 -30.94
CA SER A 6 -34.38 -4.31 -30.45
C SER A 6 -35.03 -3.83 -29.14
N GLY A 7 -34.38 -4.21 -28.04
CA GLY A 7 -34.74 -3.74 -26.71
C GLY A 7 -33.64 -3.90 -25.66
N LYS A 8 -32.50 -3.23 -25.88
CA LYS A 8 -31.52 -2.76 -24.86
C LYS A 8 -30.65 -3.81 -24.16
N LYS A 9 -29.37 -3.85 -24.55
CA LYS A 9 -28.27 -4.44 -23.78
C LYS A 9 -27.26 -3.34 -23.45
N ASN A 10 -27.41 -2.67 -22.31
CA ASN A 10 -26.58 -1.51 -21.93
C ASN A 10 -26.06 -1.58 -20.48
N ARG A 11 -26.06 -2.74 -19.81
CA ARG A 11 -25.83 -2.81 -18.35
C ARG A 11 -24.62 -3.66 -17.89
N LEU A 12 -23.61 -3.87 -18.73
CA LEU A 12 -22.46 -4.74 -18.38
C LEU A 12 -21.07 -4.11 -18.56
N ASP A 13 -20.94 -2.90 -19.12
CA ASP A 13 -19.62 -2.33 -19.45
C ASP A 13 -18.94 -1.65 -18.24
N SER A 14 -19.72 -1.06 -17.35
CA SER A 14 -19.19 -0.31 -16.20
C SER A 14 -18.49 -1.22 -15.18
N SER A 15 -19.05 -2.39 -14.88
CA SER A 15 -18.49 -3.33 -13.89
C SER A 15 -17.10 -3.85 -14.29
N SER A 16 -16.90 -4.15 -15.57
CA SER A 16 -15.65 -4.67 -16.12
C SER A 16 -14.54 -3.61 -16.06
N LYS A 17 -14.88 -2.35 -16.33
CA LYS A 17 -13.95 -1.22 -16.27
C LYS A 17 -13.46 -0.94 -14.85
N TYR A 18 -14.36 -0.95 -13.86
CA TYR A 18 -13.97 -0.79 -12.45
C TYR A 18 -13.07 -1.92 -11.96
N GLN A 19 -13.31 -3.16 -12.39
CA GLN A 19 -12.45 -4.29 -12.08
C GLN A 19 -11.05 -4.12 -12.68
N GLN A 20 -10.97 -3.69 -13.94
CA GLN A 20 -9.69 -3.44 -14.62
C GLN A 20 -8.89 -2.31 -13.96
N GLU A 21 -9.54 -1.20 -13.61
CA GLU A 21 -8.88 -0.06 -12.94
C GLU A 21 -8.37 -0.44 -11.55
N ASN A 22 -9.12 -1.24 -10.80
CA ASN A 22 -8.72 -1.71 -9.48
C ASN A 22 -7.52 -2.68 -9.54
N LEU A 23 -7.49 -3.56 -10.55
CA LEU A 23 -6.34 -4.45 -10.78
C LEU A 23 -5.06 -3.65 -11.08
N ALA A 24 -5.14 -2.63 -11.93
CA ALA A 24 -3.99 -1.77 -12.23
C ALA A 24 -3.47 -1.05 -10.98
N VAL A 25 -4.36 -0.55 -10.12
CA VAL A 25 -3.99 0.08 -8.84
C VAL A 25 -3.28 -0.90 -7.90
N ILE A 26 -3.78 -2.14 -7.81
CA ILE A 26 -3.18 -3.21 -7.00
C ILE A 26 -1.79 -3.62 -7.54
N GLU A 27 -1.65 -3.73 -8.85
CA GLU A 27 -0.37 -4.09 -9.48
C GLU A 27 0.71 -3.02 -9.22
N VAL A 28 0.33 -1.75 -9.32
CA VAL A 28 1.23 -0.63 -9.03
C VAL A 28 1.61 -0.62 -7.55
N SER A 29 0.66 -0.76 -6.62
CA SER A 29 0.97 -0.77 -5.19
C SER A 29 1.91 -1.91 -4.81
N TYR A 30 1.67 -3.11 -5.30
CA TYR A 30 2.55 -4.26 -5.08
C TYR A 30 3.96 -4.03 -5.66
N SER A 31 4.03 -3.50 -6.89
CA SER A 31 5.30 -3.22 -7.55
C SER A 31 6.14 -2.17 -6.80
N MET A 32 5.50 -1.12 -6.28
CA MET A 32 6.17 -0.10 -5.48
C MET A 32 6.63 -0.67 -4.13
N ALA A 33 5.77 -1.40 -3.41
CA ALA A 33 6.10 -2.03 -2.14
C ALA A 33 7.29 -2.99 -2.28
N LEU A 34 7.29 -3.84 -3.32
CA LEU A 34 8.38 -4.76 -3.62
C LEU A 34 9.72 -4.03 -3.83
N ARG A 35 9.71 -2.91 -4.56
CA ARG A 35 10.92 -2.10 -4.79
C ARG A 35 11.43 -1.48 -3.50
N ILE A 36 10.54 -0.98 -2.66
CA ILE A 36 10.89 -0.39 -1.35
C ILE A 36 11.52 -1.45 -0.43
N THR A 37 10.90 -2.63 -0.33
CA THR A 37 11.44 -3.76 0.46
C THR A 37 12.81 -4.19 -0.06
N LYS A 38 12.97 -4.33 -1.39
CA LYS A 38 14.27 -4.69 -2.00
C LYS A 38 15.34 -3.64 -1.74
N ALA A 39 14.97 -2.36 -1.71
CA ALA A 39 15.87 -1.26 -1.37
C ALA A 39 16.18 -1.16 0.13
N LYS A 40 15.57 -2.01 0.98
CA LYS A 40 15.69 -1.99 2.45
C LYS A 40 15.41 -0.59 3.03
N ARG A 41 14.43 0.11 2.50
CA ARG A 41 14.01 1.45 2.97
C ARG A 41 12.78 1.32 3.86
N HIS A 42 12.65 2.25 4.82
CA HIS A 42 11.42 2.36 5.62
C HIS A 42 10.25 2.66 4.70
N HIS A 43 9.21 1.84 4.80
CA HIS A 43 8.00 1.95 3.99
C HIS A 43 7.39 3.36 4.06
N THR A 44 7.28 3.94 5.24
CA THR A 44 6.67 5.25 5.44
C THR A 44 7.36 6.38 4.66
N ILE A 45 8.69 6.48 4.76
CA ILE A 45 9.45 7.57 4.11
C ILE A 45 9.54 7.33 2.60
N ALA A 46 9.74 6.07 2.20
CA ALA A 46 9.86 5.73 0.80
C ALA A 46 8.54 5.88 0.05
N GLU A 47 7.41 5.56 0.69
CA GLU A 47 6.07 5.73 0.11
C GLU A 47 5.73 7.21 -0.08
N ASP A 48 5.91 8.04 0.96
CA ASP A 48 5.63 9.48 0.87
C ASP A 48 6.49 10.16 -0.20
N LEU A 49 7.79 9.87 -0.23
CA LEU A 49 8.71 10.47 -1.19
C LEU A 49 8.45 9.98 -2.62
N LEU A 50 8.21 8.68 -2.81
CA LEU A 50 7.99 8.11 -4.14
C LEU A 50 6.63 8.54 -4.71
N LEU A 51 5.58 8.58 -3.88
CA LEU A 51 4.26 9.02 -4.29
C LEU A 51 4.23 10.53 -4.58
N SER A 52 4.87 11.36 -3.76
CA SER A 52 5.01 12.80 -4.02
C SER A 52 5.80 13.08 -5.31
N ALA A 53 6.96 12.44 -5.49
CA ALA A 53 7.73 12.56 -6.72
C ALA A 53 6.95 12.12 -7.97
N THR A 54 6.21 11.01 -7.88
CA THR A 54 5.37 10.53 -8.98
C THR A 54 4.25 11.53 -9.32
N LYS A 55 3.63 12.13 -8.30
CA LYS A 55 2.61 13.18 -8.48
C LYS A 55 3.19 14.42 -9.15
N ASP A 56 4.39 14.83 -8.76
CA ASP A 56 5.07 15.97 -9.37
C ASP A 56 5.39 15.72 -10.84
N ILE A 57 5.93 14.53 -11.17
CA ILE A 57 6.21 14.13 -12.56
C ILE A 57 4.92 14.12 -13.39
N VAL A 58 3.86 13.47 -12.90
CA VAL A 58 2.57 13.41 -13.60
C VAL A 58 1.96 14.79 -13.78
N ARG A 59 2.01 15.65 -12.75
CA ARG A 59 1.53 17.03 -12.83
C ARG A 59 2.25 17.83 -13.91
N VAL A 60 3.58 17.68 -14.01
CA VAL A 60 4.40 18.42 -14.98
C VAL A 60 4.25 17.86 -16.40
N MET A 61 4.23 16.53 -16.56
CA MET A 61 4.26 15.89 -17.88
C MET A 61 2.89 15.66 -18.50
N LEU A 62 1.88 15.34 -17.69
CA LEU A 62 0.55 14.95 -18.17
C LEU A 62 -0.51 16.00 -17.83
N GLY A 63 -0.29 16.79 -16.78
CA GLY A 63 -1.21 17.81 -16.31
C GLY A 63 -1.84 17.47 -14.94
N PRO A 64 -2.34 18.49 -14.22
CA PRO A 64 -2.87 18.34 -12.86
C PRO A 64 -4.10 17.42 -12.77
N GLU A 65 -4.88 17.27 -13.84
CA GLU A 65 -6.09 16.44 -13.90
C GLU A 65 -5.81 14.94 -13.71
N TYR A 66 -4.60 14.49 -14.06
CA TYR A 66 -4.19 13.09 -13.94
C TYR A 66 -3.66 12.72 -12.55
N VAL A 67 -3.35 13.71 -11.71
CA VAL A 67 -2.82 13.50 -10.36
C VAL A 67 -3.84 12.80 -9.45
N ASN A 68 -5.13 13.05 -9.66
CA ASN A 68 -6.20 12.48 -8.84
C ASN A 68 -6.24 10.95 -8.88
N LYS A 69 -5.86 10.34 -10.02
CA LYS A 69 -5.77 8.88 -10.13
C LYS A 69 -4.64 8.29 -9.29
N LEU A 70 -3.63 9.06 -8.93
CA LEU A 70 -2.55 8.58 -8.06
C LEU A 70 -2.96 8.55 -6.58
N ASN A 71 -3.98 9.32 -6.19
CA ASN A 71 -4.48 9.33 -4.81
C ASN A 71 -5.22 8.03 -4.44
N THR A 72 -5.64 7.24 -5.43
CA THR A 72 -6.28 5.93 -5.19
C THR A 72 -5.26 4.82 -4.93
N ILE A 73 -3.98 5.06 -5.19
CA ILE A 73 -2.90 4.10 -4.93
C ILE A 73 -2.62 4.09 -3.43
N SER A 74 -3.21 3.12 -2.74
CA SER A 74 -2.74 2.72 -1.41
C SER A 74 -1.60 1.72 -1.58
N LEU A 75 -0.40 2.18 -1.25
CA LEU A 75 0.86 1.48 -1.48
C LEU A 75 1.02 0.26 -0.56
N CYS A 76 0.38 0.32 0.61
CA CYS A 76 0.29 -0.78 1.53
C CYS A 76 -1.17 -1.06 1.90
N ASN A 77 -1.63 -2.27 1.55
CA ASN A 77 -2.89 -2.75 2.11
C ASN A 77 -2.74 -2.77 3.63
N ASN A 78 -3.68 -2.13 4.34
CA ASN A 78 -3.65 -1.91 5.79
C ASN A 78 -3.19 -3.14 6.58
N THR A 79 -3.48 -4.34 6.11
CA THR A 79 -3.09 -5.60 6.74
C THR A 79 -1.59 -5.89 6.74
N ALA A 80 -0.89 -5.67 5.62
CA ALA A 80 0.54 -6.03 5.52
C ALA A 80 1.40 -5.06 6.34
N CYS A 81 1.16 -3.76 6.21
CA CYS A 81 1.89 -2.76 7.01
C CYS A 81 1.56 -2.85 8.49
N ARG A 82 0.30 -3.13 8.85
CA ARG A 82 -0.03 -3.37 10.27
C ARG A 82 0.69 -4.60 10.82
N ARG A 83 0.81 -5.68 10.05
CA ARG A 83 1.56 -6.87 10.50
C ARG A 83 3.04 -6.58 10.66
N ILE A 84 3.67 -5.87 9.70
CA ILE A 84 5.09 -5.50 9.79
C ILE A 84 5.32 -4.56 10.97
N ASN A 85 4.49 -3.53 11.12
CA ASN A 85 4.61 -2.59 12.24
C ASN A 85 4.32 -3.26 13.59
N GLY A 86 3.34 -4.17 13.66
CA GLY A 86 3.05 -4.98 14.84
C GLY A 86 4.23 -5.85 15.24
N MET A 87 4.79 -6.63 14.31
CA MET A 87 5.99 -7.42 14.56
C MET A 87 7.18 -6.56 15.00
N SER A 88 7.36 -5.39 14.38
CA SER A 88 8.42 -4.46 14.79
C SER A 88 8.21 -3.94 16.20
N ALA A 89 6.97 -3.61 16.59
CA ALA A 89 6.64 -3.16 17.94
C ALA A 89 6.86 -4.28 18.97
N ASP A 90 6.40 -5.49 18.67
CA ASP A 90 6.57 -6.66 19.53
C ASP A 90 8.05 -6.97 19.79
N ILE A 91 8.90 -6.90 18.75
CA ILE A 91 10.35 -7.09 18.88
C ILE A 91 10.97 -6.00 19.77
N ILE A 92 10.58 -4.74 19.58
CA ILE A 92 11.09 -3.62 20.39
C ILE A 92 10.70 -3.81 21.86
N ASP A 93 9.44 -4.14 22.13
CA ASP A 93 8.95 -4.36 23.49
C ASP A 93 9.66 -5.54 24.15
N HIS A 94 9.88 -6.63 23.43
CA HIS A 94 10.63 -7.78 23.92
C HIS A 94 12.07 -7.41 24.30
N VAL A 95 12.78 -6.68 23.44
CA VAL A 95 14.16 -6.23 23.73
C VAL A 95 14.20 -5.28 24.93
N ILE A 96 13.23 -4.36 25.05
CA ILE A 96 13.13 -3.45 26.20
C ILE A 96 12.88 -4.23 27.49
N GLN A 97 12.00 -5.23 27.45
CA GLN A 97 11.74 -6.10 28.61
C GLN A 97 13.01 -6.85 29.01
N GLU A 98 13.70 -7.49 28.07
CA GLU A 98 14.96 -8.21 28.32
C GLU A 98 16.03 -7.29 28.94
N ILE A 99 16.20 -6.07 28.42
CA ILE A 99 17.15 -5.09 28.99
C ILE A 99 16.75 -4.73 30.42
N LYS A 100 15.46 -4.49 30.69
CA LYS A 100 14.97 -4.20 32.03
C LYS A 100 15.18 -5.38 32.98
N PHE A 101 14.89 -6.60 32.54
CA PHE A 101 15.13 -7.81 33.32
C PHE A 101 16.62 -8.02 33.60
N ALA A 102 17.49 -7.85 32.60
CA ALA A 102 18.94 -7.93 32.78
C ALA A 102 19.46 -6.87 33.77
N THR A 103 18.92 -5.65 33.71
CA THR A 103 19.30 -4.53 34.61
C THR A 103 18.80 -4.74 36.05
N LEU A 104 17.66 -5.42 36.23
CA LEU A 104 17.09 -5.73 37.54
C LEU A 104 17.67 -7.03 38.13
N GLY A 105 18.08 -7.98 37.29
CA GLY A 105 18.68 -9.26 37.68
C GLY A 105 20.10 -9.14 38.25
N ILE A 106 20.77 -8.00 38.06
CA ILE A 106 22.08 -7.70 38.67
C ILE A 106 21.96 -7.55 40.20
N PHE A 107 20.76 -7.30 40.74
CA PHE A 107 20.54 -7.07 42.17
C PHE A 107 20.19 -8.32 43.00
N SER A 108 20.15 -9.51 42.39
CA SER A 108 19.75 -10.76 43.08
C SER A 108 20.87 -11.79 43.25
N ILE A 109 22.13 -11.39 43.12
CA ILE A 109 23.26 -12.22 43.57
C ILE A 109 23.68 -11.67 44.94
N GLN A 110 23.07 -12.18 46.00
CA GLN A 110 23.49 -11.94 47.38
C GLN A 110 23.47 -13.26 48.17
#